data_AF-A0A2H3HUL8-F1
#
_entry.id   AF-A0A2H3HUL8-F1
#
_cell.length_a   1.000
_cell.length_b   1.000
_cell.length_c   1.000
_cell.angle_alpha   90.00
_cell.angle_beta   90.00
_cell.angle_gamma   90.00
#
_symmetry.space_group_name_H-M   'P 1'
#
loop_
_entity.id
_entity.type
_entity.pdbx_description
1 polymer ?
#
loop_
_entity_poly.entity_id
_entity_poly.type
_entity_poly.pdbx_seq_one_letter_code
_entity_poly.pdbx_strand_id
1 'polypeptide(L)'
;MTDLLQILPSFPLRPFAALIPTIEQQALTTTDLLTLHPADIAKQTRLPILDLKRLIAAIQASLSDDLSPQQPLLQPAEEPKVISTLDEGLDAALGGGVPVGVITEITGESGAGKTQALLSLCLAVQLPPPHGLGREALYISTEAALATSRLAQMLNSNPILQQYGDPETRPSLDAIHSAVTPDLETQDHILDFQVPVLLSRHKIGLIILDSVAANYRAEFERQGSHGSNMAARSAELVRLGALLRDLARRHNLALYTTTCTS
;
A
#
# COMPACT_ATOMS: atom_id res chain seq x y z
N MET A 1 -16.30 -13.85 18.03
CA MET A 1 -15.95 -12.58 17.39
C MET A 1 -16.30 -12.69 15.93
N THR A 2 -17.33 -11.97 15.50
CA THR A 2 -17.58 -11.77 14.07
C THR A 2 -16.37 -11.03 13.50
N ASP A 3 -15.88 -11.44 12.33
CA ASP A 3 -14.78 -10.81 11.58
C ASP A 3 -15.10 -9.36 11.14
N LEU A 4 -16.31 -8.87 11.43
CA LEU A 4 -16.81 -7.56 11.03
C LEU A 4 -15.91 -6.39 11.43
N LEU A 5 -15.38 -6.38 12.65
CA LEU A 5 -14.45 -5.32 13.08
C LEU A 5 -13.03 -5.49 12.52
N GLN A 6 -12.68 -6.70 12.05
CA GLN A 6 -11.42 -6.89 11.35
C GLN A 6 -11.51 -6.36 9.91
N ILE A 7 -12.67 -6.49 9.28
CA ILE A 7 -12.92 -6.02 7.90
C ILE A 7 -13.27 -4.53 7.87
N LEU A 8 -14.05 -4.04 8.84
CA LEU A 8 -14.49 -2.65 8.96
C LEU A 8 -14.19 -2.11 10.38
N PRO A 9 -12.95 -1.65 10.64
CA PRO A 9 -12.55 -1.20 11.98
C PRO A 9 -13.34 0.01 12.51
N SER A 10 -13.84 0.85 11.59
CA SER A 10 -14.62 2.06 11.88
C SER A 10 -16.13 1.83 11.95
N PHE A 11 -16.59 0.58 11.83
CA PHE A 11 -18.02 0.26 11.74
C PHE A 11 -18.79 0.65 13.03
N PRO A 12 -19.91 1.38 12.91
CA PRO A 12 -20.69 1.78 14.08
C PRO A 12 -21.47 0.58 14.65
N LEU A 13 -20.89 -0.10 15.65
CA LEU A 13 -21.54 -1.24 16.31
C LEU A 13 -22.68 -0.86 17.27
N ARG A 14 -22.66 0.36 17.82
CA ARG A 14 -23.61 0.79 18.87
C ARG A 14 -25.09 0.62 18.48
N PRO A 15 -25.53 0.99 17.25
CA PRO A 15 -26.91 0.79 16.82
C PRO A 15 -27.33 -0.68 16.72
N PHE A 16 -26.37 -1.60 16.61
CA PHE A 16 -26.60 -3.02 16.35
C PHE A 16 -26.17 -3.91 17.52
N ALA A 17 -25.80 -3.34 18.66
CA ALA A 17 -25.24 -4.06 19.81
C ALA A 17 -26.13 -5.21 20.31
N ALA A 18 -27.45 -5.12 20.11
CA ALA A 18 -28.39 -6.18 20.45
C ALA A 18 -28.34 -7.41 19.52
N LEU A 19 -27.84 -7.25 18.28
CA LEU A 19 -27.77 -8.31 17.28
C LEU A 19 -26.43 -9.06 17.33
N ILE A 20 -25.35 -8.35 17.67
CA ILE A 20 -23.96 -8.86 17.64
C ILE A 20 -23.81 -10.17 18.44
N PRO A 21 -24.30 -10.30 19.69
CA PRO A 21 -24.09 -11.52 20.47
C PRO A 21 -24.69 -12.77 19.80
N THR A 22 -25.86 -12.64 19.16
CA THR A 22 -26.53 -13.74 18.48
C THR A 22 -25.84 -14.11 17.17
N ILE A 23 -25.35 -13.11 16.43
CA ILE A 23 -24.57 -13.32 15.20
C ILE A 23 -23.26 -14.04 15.53
N GLU A 24 -22.60 -13.64 16.61
CA GLU A 24 -21.37 -14.29 17.10
C GLU A 24 -21.60 -15.71 17.59
N GLN A 25 -22.69 -15.95 18.34
CA GLN A 25 -23.07 -17.29 18.80
C GLN A 25 -23.37 -18.25 17.65
N GLN A 26 -23.88 -17.73 16.53
CA GLN A 26 -24.17 -18.51 15.31
C GLN A 26 -22.98 -18.58 14.35
N ALA A 27 -21.82 -18.02 14.74
CA ALA A 27 -20.57 -18.00 13.96
C ALA A 27 -20.74 -17.46 12.52
N LEU A 28 -21.67 -16.52 12.32
CA LEU A 28 -21.87 -15.88 11.02
C LEU A 28 -20.74 -14.88 10.74
N THR A 29 -20.12 -15.00 9.57
CA THR A 29 -19.09 -14.06 9.09
C THR A 29 -19.71 -12.88 8.35
N THR A 30 -18.92 -11.84 8.13
CA THR A 30 -19.31 -10.66 7.34
C THR A 30 -19.62 -11.06 5.90
N THR A 31 -18.91 -12.05 5.37
CA THR A 31 -19.21 -12.64 4.05
C THR A 31 -20.58 -13.32 4.06
N ASP A 32 -20.91 -14.11 5.08
CA ASP A 32 -22.23 -14.75 5.20
C ASP A 32 -23.35 -13.71 5.29
N LEU A 33 -23.14 -12.63 6.05
CA LEU A 33 -24.09 -11.52 6.15
C LEU A 33 -24.34 -10.82 4.81
N LEU A 34 -23.35 -10.78 3.92
CA LEU A 34 -23.44 -10.11 2.62
C LEU A 34 -23.90 -11.03 1.48
N THR A 35 -23.67 -12.34 1.58
CA THR A 35 -23.91 -13.30 0.50
C THR A 35 -25.18 -14.13 0.69
N LEU A 36 -25.61 -14.36 1.93
CA LEU A 36 -26.84 -15.09 2.22
C LEU A 36 -28.06 -14.17 2.15
N HIS A 37 -29.20 -14.75 1.77
CA HIS A 37 -30.45 -14.00 1.75
C HIS A 37 -30.89 -13.66 3.19
N PRO A 38 -31.29 -12.41 3.50
CA PRO A 38 -31.61 -11.99 4.87
C PRO A 38 -32.69 -12.82 5.57
N ALA A 39 -33.59 -13.44 4.80
CA ALA A 39 -34.63 -14.34 5.36
C ALA A 39 -34.06 -15.64 5.91
N ASP A 40 -32.97 -16.16 5.34
CA ASP A 40 -32.35 -17.40 5.79
C ASP A 40 -31.51 -17.15 7.05
N ILE A 41 -30.83 -16.01 7.10
CA ILE A 41 -30.15 -15.52 8.30
C ILE A 41 -31.16 -15.30 9.44
N ALA A 42 -32.33 -14.71 9.15
CA ALA A 42 -33.38 -14.50 10.14
C ALA A 42 -33.94 -15.83 10.69
N LYS A 43 -34.09 -16.86 9.84
CA LYS A 43 -34.53 -18.20 10.28
C LYS A 43 -33.48 -18.85 11.20
N GLN A 44 -32.21 -18.73 10.85
CA GLN A 44 -31.10 -19.32 11.60
C GLN A 44 -30.87 -18.63 12.94
N THR A 45 -30.90 -17.31 12.96
CA THR A 45 -30.59 -16.49 14.16
C THR A 45 -31.81 -16.17 15.03
N ARG A 46 -33.03 -16.36 14.50
CA ARG A 46 -34.30 -15.91 15.09
C ARG A 46 -34.35 -14.40 15.34
N LEU A 47 -33.50 -13.63 14.68
CA LEU A 47 -33.49 -12.17 14.77
C LEU A 47 -34.54 -11.55 13.84
N PRO A 48 -35.05 -10.35 14.15
CA PRO A 48 -35.96 -9.63 13.27
C PRO A 48 -35.31 -9.34 11.91
N ILE A 49 -35.95 -9.76 10.83
CA ILE A 49 -35.43 -9.57 9.46
C ILE A 49 -35.18 -8.10 9.11
N LEU A 50 -35.96 -7.18 9.70
CA LEU A 50 -35.80 -5.75 9.47
C LEU A 50 -34.50 -5.22 10.07
N ASP A 51 -34.13 -5.69 11.26
CA ASP A 51 -32.89 -5.27 11.92
C ASP A 51 -31.66 -5.90 11.26
N LEU A 52 -31.79 -7.14 10.77
CA LEU A 52 -30.77 -7.76 9.91
C LEU A 52 -30.59 -6.99 8.59
N LYS A 53 -31.67 -6.57 7.93
CA LYS A 53 -31.59 -5.75 6.71
C LYS A 53 -30.91 -4.41 6.97
N ARG A 54 -31.20 -3.77 8.11
CA ARG A 54 -30.53 -2.52 8.51
C ARG A 54 -29.05 -2.71 8.77
N LEU A 55 -28.68 -3.81 9.45
CA LEU A 55 -27.28 -4.16 9.68
C LEU A 55 -26.55 -4.41 8.34
N ILE A 56 -27.11 -5.23 7.46
CA ILE A 56 -26.51 -5.52 6.14
C ILE A 56 -26.37 -4.24 5.30
N ALA A 57 -27.39 -3.38 5.28
CA ALA A 57 -27.32 -2.10 4.57
C ALA A 57 -26.25 -1.18 5.15
N ALA A 58 -26.09 -1.13 6.47
CA ALA A 58 -25.02 -0.37 7.11
C ALA A 58 -23.62 -0.94 6.77
N ILE A 59 -23.47 -2.28 6.76
CA ILE A 59 -22.22 -2.94 6.36
C ILE A 59 -21.90 -2.60 4.90
N GLN A 60 -22.88 -2.70 4.00
CA GLN A 60 -22.73 -2.35 2.59
C GLN A 60 -22.37 -0.87 2.39
N ALA A 61 -22.98 0.04 3.16
CA ALA A 61 -22.68 1.46 3.12
C ALA A 61 -21.26 1.76 3.60
N SER A 62 -20.82 1.16 4.72
CA SER A 62 -19.44 1.32 5.20
C SER A 62 -18.40 0.73 4.25
N LEU A 63 -18.69 -0.43 3.64
CA LEU A 63 -17.85 -0.98 2.56
C LEU A 63 -17.80 -0.06 1.34
N SER A 64 -18.94 0.54 0.97
CA SER A 64 -19.02 1.45 -0.16
C SER A 64 -18.30 2.76 0.12
N ASP A 65 -18.40 3.29 1.35
CA ASP A 65 -17.71 4.50 1.79
C ASP A 65 -16.18 4.31 1.73
N ASP A 66 -15.67 3.16 2.17
CA ASP A 66 -14.26 2.78 2.04
C ASP A 66 -13.82 2.62 0.56
N LEU A 67 -14.75 2.31 -0.33
CA LEU A 67 -14.52 2.14 -1.77
C LEU A 67 -14.75 3.42 -2.58
N SER A 68 -15.47 4.41 -2.06
CA SER A 68 -15.73 5.66 -2.77
C SER A 68 -14.44 6.47 -2.90
N PRO A 69 -14.13 6.96 -4.11
CA PRO A 69 -13.16 8.04 -4.26
C PRO A 69 -13.64 9.23 -3.40
N GLN A 70 -12.77 9.76 -2.53
CA GLN A 70 -13.06 10.91 -1.67
C GLN A 70 -13.29 12.23 -2.46
N GLN A 71 -13.46 12.18 -3.78
CA GLN A 71 -13.76 13.33 -4.63
C GLN A 71 -14.81 12.99 -5.69
N PRO A 72 -15.81 13.88 -5.91
CA PRO A 72 -16.78 13.72 -7.00
C PRO A 72 -16.08 13.78 -8.35
N LEU A 73 -16.42 12.84 -9.24
CA LEU A 73 -15.92 12.61 -10.62
C LEU A 73 -16.17 13.77 -11.62
N LEU A 74 -16.43 15.00 -11.15
CA LEU A 74 -16.92 16.12 -11.98
C LEU A 74 -15.87 17.20 -12.26
N GLN A 75 -14.63 17.02 -11.81
CA GLN A 75 -13.52 17.83 -12.31
C GLN A 75 -12.87 17.08 -13.49
N PRO A 76 -12.49 17.76 -14.59
CA PRO A 76 -11.63 17.13 -15.58
C PRO A 76 -10.43 16.58 -14.81
N ALA A 77 -10.22 15.27 -14.87
CA ALA A 77 -9.14 14.63 -14.12
C ALA A 77 -7.85 15.39 -14.45
N GLU A 78 -7.23 16.02 -13.45
CA GLU A 78 -5.84 16.47 -13.60
C GLU A 78 -5.05 15.28 -14.15
N GLU A 79 -4.23 15.51 -15.18
CA GLU A 79 -3.40 14.44 -15.72
C GLU A 79 -2.67 13.76 -14.54
N PRO A 80 -2.74 12.42 -14.45
CA PRO A 80 -2.18 11.71 -13.32
C PRO A 80 -0.70 12.08 -13.22
N LYS A 81 -0.27 12.55 -12.05
CA LYS A 81 1.14 12.87 -11.83
C LYS A 81 1.92 11.56 -11.88
N VAL A 82 2.93 11.52 -12.73
CA VAL A 82 3.77 10.34 -12.93
C VAL A 82 5.22 10.65 -12.57
N ILE A 83 5.96 9.60 -12.20
CA ILE A 83 7.41 9.62 -12.08
C ILE A 83 7.96 8.83 -13.27
N SER A 84 8.74 9.49 -14.13
CA SER A 84 9.42 8.82 -15.24
C SER A 84 10.40 7.77 -14.72
N THR A 85 10.50 6.65 -15.41
CA THR A 85 11.53 5.63 -15.16
C THR A 85 12.90 6.04 -15.71
N LEU A 86 12.98 7.21 -16.36
CA LEU A 86 14.13 7.72 -17.11
C LEU A 86 14.52 6.81 -18.29
N ASP A 87 13.52 6.07 -18.79
CA ASP A 87 13.62 5.18 -19.94
C ASP A 87 12.34 5.35 -20.74
N GLU A 88 12.47 5.88 -21.97
CA GLU A 88 11.33 6.23 -22.81
C GLU A 88 10.47 5.00 -23.17
N GLY A 89 11.09 3.83 -23.33
CA GLY A 89 10.39 2.60 -23.68
C GLY A 89 9.54 2.08 -22.53
N LEU A 90 10.10 2.08 -21.32
CA LEU A 90 9.40 1.68 -20.11
C LEU A 90 8.32 2.70 -19.73
N ASP A 91 8.59 4.00 -19.84
CA ASP A 91 7.58 5.03 -19.64
C ASP A 91 6.41 4.86 -20.62
N ALA A 92 6.67 4.62 -21.90
CA ALA A 92 5.61 4.34 -22.88
C ALA A 92 4.79 3.09 -22.52
N ALA A 93 5.45 2.03 -22.03
CA ALA A 93 4.77 0.80 -21.59
C ALA A 93 3.91 1.01 -20.33
N LEU A 94 4.30 1.96 -19.46
CA LEU A 94 3.59 2.32 -18.23
C LEU A 94 2.55 3.43 -18.43
N GLY A 95 2.41 3.99 -19.64
CA GLY A 95 1.48 5.07 -19.93
C GLY A 95 1.98 6.46 -19.51
N GLY A 96 3.29 6.69 -19.58
CA GLY A 96 3.97 7.96 -19.27
C GLY A 96 4.90 7.88 -18.06
N GLY A 97 4.91 6.76 -17.34
CA GLY A 97 5.71 6.53 -16.14
C GLY A 97 4.86 6.00 -15.00
N VAL A 98 5.35 6.18 -13.78
CA VAL A 98 4.77 5.56 -12.60
C VAL A 98 3.76 6.50 -11.95
N PRO A 99 2.46 6.14 -11.91
CA PRO A 99 1.43 7.00 -11.32
C PRO A 99 1.58 7.14 -9.80
N VAL A 100 1.30 8.35 -9.30
CA VAL A 100 1.08 8.61 -7.86
C VAL A 100 -0.30 8.13 -7.42
N GLY A 101 -0.49 7.96 -6.11
CA GLY A 101 -1.80 7.61 -5.52
C GLY A 101 -2.16 6.12 -5.66
N VAL A 102 -1.25 5.31 -6.23
CA VAL A 102 -1.42 3.86 -6.39
C VAL A 102 -0.18 3.12 -5.90
N ILE A 103 -0.37 1.82 -5.71
CA ILE A 103 0.72 0.87 -5.42
C ILE A 103 1.14 0.26 -6.75
N THR A 104 2.43 0.33 -7.07
CA THR A 104 3.04 -0.34 -8.21
C THR A 104 3.96 -1.45 -7.71
N GLU A 105 3.81 -2.65 -8.26
CA GLU A 105 4.62 -3.82 -7.92
C GLU A 105 5.48 -4.23 -9.11
N ILE A 106 6.78 -4.46 -8.89
CA ILE A 106 7.67 -5.09 -9.87
C ILE A 106 7.98 -6.50 -9.40
N THR A 107 7.57 -7.46 -10.21
CA THR A 107 7.86 -8.88 -9.99
C THR A 107 8.89 -9.39 -11.00
N GLY A 108 9.73 -10.31 -10.57
CA GLY A 108 10.68 -10.98 -11.46
C GLY A 108 11.77 -11.75 -10.72
N GLU A 109 12.56 -12.49 -11.47
CA GLU A 109 13.66 -13.32 -10.94
C GLU A 109 14.75 -12.49 -10.25
N SER A 110 15.54 -13.13 -9.40
CA SER A 110 16.73 -12.50 -8.82
C SER A 110 17.68 -12.06 -9.94
N GLY A 111 18.24 -10.85 -9.81
CA GLY A 111 19.12 -10.28 -10.83
C GLY A 111 18.41 -9.64 -12.03
N ALA A 112 17.07 -9.67 -12.12
CA ALA A 112 16.31 -9.04 -13.21
C ALA A 112 16.35 -7.49 -13.24
N GLY A 113 17.14 -6.86 -12.38
CA GLY A 113 17.29 -5.40 -12.34
C GLY A 113 16.27 -4.65 -11.48
N LYS A 114 15.45 -5.34 -10.68
CA LYS A 114 14.42 -4.72 -9.82
C LYS A 114 14.97 -3.61 -8.92
N THR A 115 16.00 -3.91 -8.14
CA THR A 115 16.68 -2.91 -7.28
C THR A 115 17.26 -1.76 -8.10
N GLN A 116 17.73 -1.98 -9.33
CA GLN A 116 18.23 -0.91 -10.19
C GLN A 116 17.11 0.05 -10.60
N ALA A 117 15.93 -0.46 -10.95
CA ALA A 117 14.76 0.36 -11.24
C ALA A 117 14.35 1.20 -10.03
N LEU A 118 14.32 0.59 -8.83
CA LEU A 118 14.00 1.29 -7.58
C LEU A 118 14.98 2.43 -7.27
N LEU A 119 16.29 2.19 -7.39
CA LEU A 119 17.30 3.22 -7.16
C LEU A 119 17.19 4.35 -8.19
N SER A 120 16.88 4.04 -9.46
CA SER A 120 16.63 5.06 -10.49
C SER A 120 15.44 5.95 -10.11
N LEU A 121 14.35 5.34 -9.65
CA LEU A 121 13.14 6.06 -9.24
C LEU A 121 13.36 6.98 -8.03
N CYS A 122 14.21 6.58 -7.07
CA CYS A 122 14.63 7.45 -5.96
C CYS A 122 15.27 8.77 -6.43
N LEU A 123 15.97 8.75 -7.57
CA LEU A 123 16.57 9.94 -8.17
C LEU A 123 15.56 10.67 -9.06
N ALA A 124 14.75 9.93 -9.82
CA ALA A 124 13.77 10.48 -10.75
C ALA A 124 12.68 11.31 -10.04
N VAL A 125 12.17 10.85 -8.90
CA VAL A 125 11.11 11.57 -8.15
C VAL A 125 11.52 12.98 -7.71
N GLN A 126 12.83 13.20 -7.52
CA GLN A 126 13.39 14.49 -7.11
C GLN A 126 13.45 15.49 -8.26
N LEU A 127 13.40 15.02 -9.52
CA LEU A 127 13.38 15.90 -10.68
C LEU A 127 12.08 16.70 -10.73
N PRO A 128 12.10 17.92 -11.29
CA PRO A 128 10.86 18.63 -11.58
C PRO A 128 10.07 17.92 -12.69
N PRO A 129 8.78 18.28 -12.88
CA PRO A 129 8.03 17.87 -14.05
C PRO A 129 8.79 18.22 -15.35
N PRO A 130 8.73 17.37 -16.39
CA PRO A 130 7.86 16.20 -16.52
C PRO A 130 8.42 14.88 -15.96
N HIS A 131 9.68 14.83 -15.51
CA HIS A 131 10.32 13.57 -15.12
C HIS A 131 9.98 13.12 -13.69
N GLY A 132 9.76 14.07 -12.78
CA GLY A 132 9.48 13.76 -11.39
C GLY A 132 8.51 14.73 -10.74
N LEU A 133 8.53 14.76 -9.41
CA LEU A 133 7.60 15.52 -8.59
C LEU A 133 8.27 16.68 -7.83
N GLY A 134 9.59 16.83 -7.94
CA GLY A 134 10.37 17.76 -7.11
C GLY A 134 10.32 17.39 -5.63
N ARG A 135 10.32 16.08 -5.32
CA ARG A 135 10.06 15.54 -3.98
C ARG A 135 11.11 14.52 -3.55
N GLU A 136 11.24 14.33 -2.25
CA GLU A 136 12.16 13.39 -1.62
C GLU A 136 11.67 11.93 -1.79
N ALA A 137 12.59 10.98 -1.61
CA ALA A 137 12.30 9.54 -1.65
C ALA A 137 12.50 8.89 -0.27
N LEU A 138 11.71 7.88 0.03
CA LEU A 138 11.91 7.00 1.17
C LEU A 138 12.13 5.56 0.68
N TYR A 139 13.26 4.96 1.06
CA TYR A 139 13.61 3.58 0.75
C TYR A 139 13.61 2.72 2.02
N ILE A 140 12.68 1.78 2.10
CA ILE A 140 12.57 0.81 3.18
C ILE A 140 13.01 -0.53 2.63
N SER A 141 14.08 -1.08 3.19
CA SER A 141 14.68 -2.34 2.73
C SER A 141 14.54 -3.44 3.77
N THR A 142 14.26 -4.67 3.34
CA THR A 142 14.21 -5.84 4.24
C THR A 142 15.54 -6.58 4.33
N GLU A 143 16.40 -6.48 3.32
CA GLU A 143 17.61 -7.31 3.23
C GLU A 143 18.91 -6.53 3.51
N ALA A 144 19.07 -5.38 2.87
CA ALA A 144 20.34 -4.65 2.88
C ALA A 144 20.14 -3.14 2.92
N ALA A 145 21.11 -2.42 3.47
CA ALA A 145 21.11 -0.96 3.43
C ALA A 145 21.13 -0.44 1.98
N LEU A 146 20.64 0.80 1.81
CA LEU A 146 20.61 1.49 0.52
C LEU A 146 22.01 1.52 -0.13
N ALA A 147 22.10 1.09 -1.38
CA ALA A 147 23.36 1.05 -2.13
C ALA A 147 23.78 2.46 -2.62
N THR A 148 24.25 3.30 -1.69
CA THR A 148 24.62 4.70 -1.94
C THR A 148 25.70 4.85 -3.02
N SER A 149 26.69 3.96 -3.06
CA SER A 149 27.72 3.95 -4.12
C SER A 149 27.11 3.78 -5.51
N ARG A 150 26.08 2.94 -5.62
CA ARG A 150 25.36 2.72 -6.87
C ARG A 150 24.50 3.92 -7.25
N LEU A 151 23.80 4.54 -6.30
CA LEU A 151 23.07 5.78 -6.53
C LEU A 151 23.99 6.91 -7.02
N ALA A 152 25.14 7.10 -6.36
CA ALA A 152 26.12 8.10 -6.77
C ALA A 152 26.64 7.81 -8.19
N GLN A 153 26.88 6.55 -8.53
CA GLN A 153 27.23 6.16 -9.90
C GLN A 153 26.13 6.52 -10.89
N MET A 154 24.86 6.13 -10.62
CA MET A 154 23.72 6.40 -11.50
C MET A 154 23.50 7.90 -11.70
N LEU A 155 23.57 8.67 -10.61
CA LEU A 155 23.48 10.12 -10.60
C LEU A 155 24.54 10.75 -11.53
N ASN A 156 25.78 10.27 -11.48
CA ASN A 156 26.89 10.81 -12.26
C ASN A 156 26.94 10.32 -13.71
N SER A 157 26.28 9.21 -14.05
CA SER A 157 26.33 8.60 -15.38
C SER A 157 25.10 8.83 -16.25
N ASN A 158 23.93 9.10 -15.66
CA ASN A 158 22.69 9.23 -16.41
C ASN A 158 22.60 10.65 -17.05
N PRO A 159 22.51 10.76 -18.39
CA PRO A 159 22.46 12.05 -19.07
C PRO A 159 21.28 12.93 -18.64
N ILE A 160 20.10 12.35 -18.40
CA ILE A 160 18.91 13.10 -17.96
C ILE A 160 19.14 13.69 -16.57
N LEU A 161 19.70 12.90 -15.64
CA LEU A 161 20.02 13.40 -14.30
C LEU A 161 21.08 14.51 -14.33
N GLN A 162 22.04 14.42 -15.23
CA GLN A 162 23.10 15.42 -15.39
C GLN A 162 22.63 16.72 -16.06
N GLN A 163 21.49 16.72 -16.76
CA GLN A 163 20.92 17.95 -17.33
C GLN A 163 20.45 18.93 -16.23
N TYR A 164 20.07 18.42 -15.06
CA TYR A 164 19.64 19.22 -13.91
C TYR A 164 20.85 19.65 -13.06
N GLY A 165 21.58 20.63 -13.59
CA GLY A 165 22.79 21.17 -12.96
C GLY A 165 22.55 22.20 -11.84
N ASP A 166 21.34 22.77 -11.77
CA ASP A 166 21.00 23.78 -10.76
C ASP A 166 20.88 23.13 -9.37
N PRO A 167 21.50 23.70 -8.32
CA PRO A 167 21.51 23.12 -6.97
C PRO A 167 20.12 22.80 -6.39
N GLU A 168 19.10 23.57 -6.77
CA GLU A 168 17.70 23.41 -6.32
C GLU A 168 16.95 22.29 -7.05
N THR A 169 17.39 21.90 -8.25
CA THR A 169 16.72 20.86 -9.07
C THR A 169 17.55 19.59 -9.19
N ARG A 170 18.81 19.66 -8.76
CA ARG A 170 19.75 18.57 -8.87
C ARG A 170 19.37 17.47 -7.86
N PRO A 171 19.14 16.24 -8.33
CA PRO A 171 18.90 15.13 -7.42
C PRO A 171 20.14 14.86 -6.56
N SER A 172 19.92 14.48 -5.30
CA SER A 172 20.97 14.21 -4.33
C SER A 172 20.67 12.95 -3.52
N LEU A 173 21.71 12.42 -2.87
CA LEU A 173 21.55 11.31 -1.94
C LEU A 173 20.97 11.77 -0.60
N ASP A 174 21.12 13.06 -0.25
CA ASP A 174 20.59 13.62 1.00
C ASP A 174 19.06 13.71 1.00
N ALA A 175 18.45 13.79 -0.19
CA ALA A 175 17.01 13.76 -0.40
C ALA A 175 16.42 12.32 -0.46
N ILE A 176 17.21 11.32 -0.09
CA ILE A 176 16.77 9.92 0.00
C ILE A 176 16.89 9.45 1.45
N HIS A 177 15.73 9.28 2.09
CA HIS A 177 15.62 8.69 3.41
C HIS A 177 15.70 7.16 3.29
N SER A 178 16.38 6.49 4.21
CA SER A 178 16.47 5.03 4.20
C SER A 178 16.24 4.41 5.57
N ALA A 179 15.51 3.30 5.61
CA ALA A 179 15.35 2.46 6.79
C ALA A 179 15.54 0.99 6.42
N VAL A 180 16.04 0.19 7.36
CA VAL A 180 16.18 -1.26 7.21
C VAL A 180 15.26 -1.96 8.21
N THR A 181 14.49 -2.93 7.74
CA THR A 181 13.46 -3.63 8.50
C THR A 181 13.71 -5.14 8.46
N PRO A 182 14.49 -5.68 9.41
CA PRO A 182 14.96 -7.07 9.37
C PRO A 182 13.86 -8.09 9.69
N ASP A 183 12.72 -7.64 10.22
CA ASP A 183 11.58 -8.46 10.60
C ASP A 183 10.26 -7.70 10.42
N LEU A 184 9.15 -8.45 10.53
CA LEU A 184 7.80 -7.95 10.33
C LEU A 184 7.38 -6.96 11.41
N GLU A 185 7.76 -7.18 12.67
CA GLU A 185 7.43 -6.27 13.78
C GLU A 185 8.04 -4.87 13.56
N THR A 186 9.31 -4.83 13.15
CA THR A 186 10.02 -3.58 12.82
C THR A 186 9.42 -2.90 11.60
N GLN A 187 9.04 -3.68 10.58
CA GLN A 187 8.37 -3.15 9.39
C GLN A 187 7.04 -2.47 9.75
N ASP A 188 6.18 -3.15 10.50
CA ASP A 188 4.89 -2.61 10.93
C ASP A 188 5.07 -1.36 11.79
N HIS A 189 6.03 -1.39 12.73
CA HIS A 189 6.33 -0.22 13.55
C HIS A 189 6.80 0.99 12.73
N ILE A 190 7.64 0.78 11.71
CA ILE A 190 8.08 1.86 10.82
C ILE A 190 6.92 2.41 10.01
N LEU A 191 6.10 1.56 9.42
CA LEU A 191 4.97 1.97 8.59
C LEU A 191 3.88 2.68 9.40
N ASP A 192 3.57 2.21 10.60
CA ASP A 192 2.48 2.76 11.44
C ASP A 192 2.90 4.05 12.18
N PHE A 193 4.18 4.21 12.54
CA PHE A 193 4.61 5.31 13.42
C PHE A 193 5.68 6.21 12.80
N GLN A 194 6.71 5.65 12.15
CA GLN A 194 7.84 6.47 11.67
C GLN A 194 7.53 7.15 10.34
N VAL A 195 6.90 6.42 9.40
CA VAL A 195 6.52 6.95 8.09
C VAL A 195 5.58 8.15 8.21
N PRO A 196 4.48 8.12 9.00
CA PRO A 196 3.61 9.29 9.15
C PRO A 196 4.33 10.52 9.71
N VAL A 197 5.24 10.32 10.66
CA VAL A 197 6.06 11.42 11.22
C VAL A 197 6.99 11.99 10.15
N LEU A 198 7.64 11.14 9.35
CA LEU A 198 8.52 11.59 8.28
C LEU A 198 7.75 12.36 7.20
N LEU A 199 6.57 11.85 6.80
CA LEU A 199 5.66 12.50 5.85
C LEU A 199 5.14 13.86 6.33
N SER A 200 5.11 14.10 7.65
CA SER A 200 4.73 15.41 8.22
C SER A 200 5.84 16.46 8.14
N ARG A 201 7.10 16.02 7.97
CA ARG A 201 8.30 16.87 8.01
C ARG A 201 8.93 17.07 6.63
N HIS A 202 8.85 16.05 5.79
CA HIS A 202 9.49 15.99 4.47
C HIS A 202 8.46 15.88 3.36
N LYS A 203 8.76 16.46 2.20
CA LYS A 203 7.89 16.36 1.03
C LYS A 203 8.24 15.11 0.25
N ILE A 204 7.83 13.95 0.75
CA ILE A 204 8.11 12.67 0.10
C ILE A 204 7.12 12.43 -1.04
N GLY A 205 7.63 12.06 -2.20
CA GLY A 205 6.85 11.75 -3.40
C GLY A 205 6.87 10.27 -3.77
N LEU A 206 7.78 9.50 -3.19
CA LEU A 206 7.98 8.08 -3.47
C LEU A 206 8.33 7.33 -2.19
N ILE A 207 7.62 6.23 -1.93
CA ILE A 207 7.98 5.25 -0.92
C ILE A 207 8.30 3.94 -1.63
N ILE A 208 9.46 3.36 -1.35
CA ILE A 208 9.89 2.05 -1.82
C ILE A 208 9.95 1.08 -0.66
N LEU A 209 9.41 -0.12 -0.86
CA LEU A 209 9.49 -1.27 0.04
C LEU A 209 10.11 -2.47 -0.70
N ASP A 210 11.40 -2.70 -0.48
CA ASP A 210 12.23 -3.74 -1.13
C ASP A 210 12.67 -4.79 -0.10
N SER A 211 11.91 -5.85 0.17
CA SER A 211 10.61 -6.25 -0.42
C SER A 211 9.60 -6.57 0.67
N VAL A 212 8.32 -6.22 0.48
CA VAL A 212 7.25 -6.60 1.42
C VAL A 212 7.20 -8.11 1.60
N ALA A 213 7.39 -8.88 0.53
CA ALA A 213 7.23 -10.33 0.55
C ALA A 213 8.27 -11.07 1.40
N ALA A 214 9.49 -10.54 1.58
CA ALA A 214 10.56 -11.26 2.27
C ALA A 214 10.24 -11.53 3.76
N ASN A 215 9.86 -10.49 4.49
CA ASN A 215 9.56 -10.59 5.92
C ASN A 215 8.32 -11.46 6.18
N TYR A 216 7.29 -11.31 5.36
CA TYR A 216 6.10 -12.15 5.45
C TYR A 216 6.38 -13.62 5.14
N ARG A 217 7.13 -13.92 4.06
CA ARG A 217 7.52 -15.31 3.75
C ARG A 217 8.30 -15.96 4.89
N ALA A 218 9.29 -15.25 5.44
CA ALA A 218 10.11 -15.76 6.54
C ALA A 218 9.28 -16.05 7.81
N GLU A 219 8.39 -15.14 8.18
CA GLU A 219 7.50 -15.32 9.35
C GLU A 219 6.54 -16.49 9.13
N PHE A 220 6.01 -16.62 7.91
CA PHE A 220 5.07 -17.69 7.55
C PHE A 220 5.73 -19.07 7.48
N GLU A 221 6.98 -19.18 7.06
CA GLU A 221 7.75 -20.42 7.12
C GLU A 221 8.07 -20.81 8.56
N ARG A 222 8.45 -19.84 9.40
CA ARG A 222 8.80 -20.04 10.81
C ARG A 222 7.62 -20.56 11.65
N GLN A 223 6.39 -20.15 11.34
CA GLN A 223 5.18 -20.56 12.06
C GLN A 223 4.60 -21.93 11.61
N GLY A 224 5.17 -22.61 10.61
CA GLY A 224 4.87 -24.00 10.28
C GLY A 224 3.60 -24.29 9.46
N SER A 225 3.64 -25.42 8.74
CA SER A 225 2.67 -25.97 7.76
C SER A 225 1.33 -26.46 8.35
N HIS A 226 0.66 -25.69 9.21
CA HIS A 226 -0.70 -26.00 9.64
C HIS A 226 -1.70 -25.11 8.89
N GLY A 227 -2.58 -25.74 8.10
CA GLY A 227 -3.53 -25.07 7.18
C GLY A 227 -4.49 -24.05 7.82
N SER A 228 -4.49 -23.91 9.14
CA SER A 228 -5.16 -22.84 9.89
C SER A 228 -4.54 -21.45 9.71
N ASN A 229 -3.31 -21.35 9.20
CA ASN A 229 -2.60 -20.07 9.11
C ASN A 229 -2.90 -19.26 7.83
N MET A 230 -3.35 -19.84 6.72
CA MET A 230 -3.51 -19.07 5.46
C MET A 230 -4.50 -17.91 5.56
N ALA A 231 -5.59 -18.06 6.32
CA ALA A 231 -6.57 -16.99 6.52
C ALA A 231 -5.97 -15.79 7.28
N ALA A 232 -5.24 -16.05 8.37
CA ALA A 232 -4.54 -15.00 9.12
C ALA A 232 -3.48 -14.29 8.26
N ARG A 233 -2.72 -15.06 7.46
CA ARG A 233 -1.74 -14.52 6.50
C ARG A 233 -2.39 -13.60 5.46
N SER A 234 -3.52 -14.03 4.92
CA SER A 234 -4.27 -13.23 3.94
C SER A 234 -4.83 -11.96 4.56
N ALA A 235 -5.32 -12.02 5.80
CA ALA A 235 -5.83 -10.85 6.51
C ALA A 235 -4.72 -9.82 6.79
N GLU A 236 -3.51 -10.28 7.12
CA GLU A 236 -2.38 -9.41 7.41
C GLU A 236 -1.83 -8.72 6.14
N LEU A 237 -1.70 -9.44 5.04
CA LEU A 237 -1.34 -8.85 3.74
C LEU A 237 -2.41 -7.88 3.23
N VAL A 238 -3.69 -8.17 3.47
CA VAL A 238 -4.80 -7.26 3.15
C VAL A 238 -4.71 -5.99 4.00
N ARG A 239 -4.43 -6.11 5.32
CA ARG A 239 -4.21 -4.98 6.22
C ARG A 239 -3.07 -4.10 5.73
N LEU A 240 -1.94 -4.69 5.38
CA LEU A 240 -0.80 -3.96 4.84
C LEU A 240 -1.15 -3.29 3.51
N GLY A 241 -1.76 -4.02 2.57
CA GLY A 241 -2.17 -3.46 1.29
C GLY A 241 -3.13 -2.27 1.43
N ALA A 242 -4.04 -2.32 2.43
CA ALA A 242 -4.91 -1.20 2.77
C ALA A 242 -4.12 0.00 3.32
N LEU A 243 -3.19 -0.23 4.26
CA LEU A 243 -2.32 0.81 4.81
C LEU A 243 -1.49 1.50 3.74
N LEU A 244 -0.82 0.72 2.87
CA LEU A 244 0.03 1.26 1.80
C LEU A 244 -0.78 2.06 0.77
N ARG A 245 -1.98 1.60 0.43
CA ARG A 245 -2.88 2.28 -0.52
C ARG A 245 -3.38 3.59 0.04
N ASP A 246 -3.70 3.58 1.33
CA ASP A 246 -4.13 4.75 2.06
C ASP A 246 -3.02 5.81 2.15
N LEU A 247 -1.79 5.41 2.47
CA LEU A 247 -0.61 6.30 2.44
C LEU A 247 -0.41 6.92 1.04
N ALA A 248 -0.45 6.09 -0.02
CA ALA A 248 -0.28 6.56 -1.40
C ALA A 248 -1.33 7.61 -1.78
N ARG A 249 -2.61 7.35 -1.46
CA ARG A 249 -3.72 8.26 -1.78
C ARG A 249 -3.72 9.54 -0.95
N ARG A 250 -3.61 9.44 0.38
CA ARG A 250 -3.68 10.62 1.27
C ARG A 250 -2.56 11.61 1.01
N HIS A 251 -1.36 11.11 0.74
CA HIS A 251 -0.17 11.95 0.54
C HIS A 251 0.15 12.22 -0.94
N ASN A 252 -0.64 11.66 -1.86
CA ASN A 252 -0.45 11.76 -3.30
C ASN A 252 1.00 11.43 -3.71
N LEU A 253 1.46 10.27 -3.27
CA LEU A 253 2.80 9.73 -3.51
C LEU A 253 2.72 8.41 -4.29
N ALA A 254 3.78 8.06 -5.01
CA ALA A 254 3.92 6.74 -5.61
C ALA A 254 4.43 5.75 -4.55
N LEU A 255 3.84 4.56 -4.51
CA LEU A 255 4.35 3.48 -3.68
C LEU A 255 4.85 2.33 -4.57
N TYR A 256 6.10 1.92 -4.34
CA TYR A 256 6.73 0.84 -5.06
C TYR A 256 7.07 -0.32 -4.15
N THR A 257 6.77 -1.53 -4.60
CA THR A 257 7.26 -2.74 -3.95
C THR A 257 7.78 -3.73 -4.97
N THR A 258 8.67 -4.61 -4.52
CA THR A 258 9.25 -5.68 -5.32
C THR A 258 8.83 -7.03 -4.78
N THR A 259 8.72 -7.99 -5.68
CA THR A 259 8.56 -9.40 -5.32
C THR A 259 9.50 -10.25 -6.15
N CYS A 260 10.27 -11.12 -5.50
CA CYS A 260 11.08 -12.11 -6.19
C CYS A 260 10.24 -13.37 -6.47
N THR A 261 10.16 -13.74 -7.75
CA THR A 261 9.65 -15.04 -8.20
C THR A 261 10.81 -16.01 -8.26
N SER A 262 10.75 -17.07 -7.46
CA SER A 262 11.67 -18.22 -7.47
C SER A 262 11.20 -19.28 -8.45
#